data_AF-A1ZI61-F1
#
_entry.id   AF-A1ZI61-F1
#
_cell.length_a   1.000
_cell.length_b   1.000
_cell.length_c   1.000
_cell.angle_alpha   90.00
_cell.angle_beta   90.00
_cell.angle_gamma   90.00
#
_symmetry.space_group_name_H-M   'P 1'
#
loop_
_entity.id
_entity.type
_entity.pdbx_description
1 polymer ?
#
loop_
_entity_poly.entity_id
_entity_poly.type
_entity_poly.pdbx_seq_one_letter_code
_entity_poly.pdbx_strand_id
1 'polypeptide(L)'
;MYIVRVNNLLLFKPINLMKKVNLLPITLLFIILYATACTSGPSSQETKNTTNNSPGVSKVQKPDSLTQVYNLGKRLYNNSCLPCHTTSSERTVGPGLKGIFERRSVDWVMRWIHNSQKMIADGDPYAVKLYNEYNKTAMQSFSYKGKDMHALLFYIANVNRGDKPYISLDKLPRIKD
;
A
#
# COMPACT_ATOMS: atom_id res chain seq x y z
N MET A 1 14.31 -13.70 -63.25
CA MET A 1 14.87 -15.06 -63.43
C MET A 1 15.25 -15.56 -62.04
N TYR A 2 14.33 -16.29 -61.36
CA TYR A 2 14.47 -17.72 -60.98
C TYR A 2 15.62 -17.93 -59.96
N ILE A 3 15.47 -18.37 -58.70
CA ILE A 3 14.72 -19.49 -58.05
C ILE A 3 14.86 -19.25 -56.51
N VAL A 4 13.81 -19.01 -55.71
CA VAL A 4 12.99 -19.93 -54.85
C VAL A 4 13.70 -21.12 -54.16
N ARG A 5 13.31 -21.37 -52.89
CA ARG A 5 13.19 -22.68 -52.19
C ARG A 5 14.40 -23.10 -51.32
N VAL A 6 14.25 -23.08 -49.99
CA VAL A 6 13.81 -24.16 -49.04
C VAL A 6 15.00 -24.86 -48.37
N ASN A 7 15.01 -25.46 -47.18
CA ASN A 7 14.05 -25.94 -46.17
C ASN A 7 14.89 -26.14 -44.87
N ASN A 8 14.44 -25.75 -43.69
CA ASN A 8 13.69 -26.61 -42.75
C ASN A 8 14.44 -27.92 -42.37
N LEU A 9 15.00 -28.00 -41.16
CA LEU A 9 14.82 -29.15 -40.24
C LEU A 9 15.52 -28.95 -38.88
N LEU A 10 14.68 -28.81 -37.85
CA LEU A 10 14.75 -29.48 -36.54
C LEU A 10 16.04 -29.41 -35.71
N LEU A 11 15.90 -28.93 -34.47
CA LEU A 11 16.00 -29.77 -33.25
C LEU A 11 15.77 -28.92 -32.00
N PHE A 12 14.49 -28.69 -31.65
CA PHE A 12 14.11 -28.34 -30.28
C PHE A 12 14.02 -29.64 -29.47
N LYS A 13 14.90 -29.81 -28.48
CA LYS A 13 14.76 -30.82 -27.43
C LYS A 13 14.05 -30.19 -26.22
N PRO A 14 12.93 -30.75 -25.73
CA PRO A 14 12.32 -30.30 -24.48
C PRO A 14 13.06 -30.90 -23.27
N ILE A 15 13.49 -30.04 -22.33
CA ILE A 15 13.98 -30.46 -21.01
C ILE A 15 12.76 -30.56 -20.09
N ASN A 16 12.15 -31.74 -20.05
CA ASN A 16 11.28 -32.16 -18.95
C ASN A 16 12.14 -32.94 -17.95
N LEU A 17 12.49 -32.33 -16.82
CA LEU A 17 12.97 -33.08 -15.67
C LEU A 17 12.09 -32.77 -14.46
N MET A 18 11.02 -33.55 -14.39
CA MET A 18 10.17 -33.71 -13.23
C MET A 18 11.00 -34.17 -12.03
N LYS A 19 11.15 -33.30 -11.03
CA LYS A 19 11.56 -33.74 -9.69
C LYS A 19 10.35 -34.38 -9.02
N LYS A 20 10.34 -35.71 -8.95
CA LYS A 20 9.38 -36.48 -8.15
C LYS A 20 9.60 -36.14 -6.68
N VAL A 21 8.67 -35.41 -6.09
CA VAL A 21 8.56 -35.24 -4.64
C VAL A 21 7.72 -36.41 -4.10
N ASN A 22 8.35 -37.25 -3.27
CA ASN A 22 7.67 -38.36 -2.60
C ASN A 22 6.72 -37.80 -1.55
N LEU A 23 5.42 -37.92 -1.83
CA LEU A 23 4.34 -37.66 -0.88
C LEU A 23 4.07 -38.96 -0.10
N LEU A 24 4.66 -39.09 1.07
CA LEU A 24 4.25 -40.08 2.07
C LEU A 24 3.02 -39.54 2.84
N PRO A 25 1.93 -40.32 2.99
CA PRO A 25 0.75 -39.90 3.72
C PRO A 25 1.04 -40.04 5.22
N ILE A 26 1.32 -38.94 5.91
CA ILE A 26 1.40 -38.93 7.38
C ILE A 26 -0.04 -39.03 7.90
N THR A 27 -0.39 -40.27 8.20
CA THR A 27 -1.57 -40.73 8.90
C THR A 27 -1.78 -39.97 10.21
N LEU A 28 -2.89 -39.25 10.32
CA LEU A 28 -3.93 -39.50 11.32
C LEU A 28 -3.42 -39.99 12.70
N LEU A 29 -2.76 -39.15 13.50
CA LEU A 29 -2.59 -39.43 14.94
C LEU A 29 -2.15 -38.22 15.79
N PHE A 30 -2.96 -37.18 15.92
CA PHE A 30 -2.92 -36.28 17.10
C PHE A 30 -4.30 -35.68 17.41
N ILE A 31 -5.31 -36.56 17.42
CA ILE A 31 -6.55 -36.32 18.20
C ILE A 31 -6.30 -36.99 19.55
N ILE A 32 -5.58 -36.34 20.47
CA ILE A 32 -5.66 -36.62 21.91
C ILE A 32 -5.50 -35.30 22.66
N LEU A 33 -6.65 -34.76 23.07
CA LEU A 33 -6.95 -34.43 24.45
C LEU A 33 -5.96 -33.50 25.18
N TYR A 34 -6.23 -32.20 25.14
CA TYR A 34 -6.07 -31.35 26.33
C TYR A 34 -7.27 -30.42 26.44
N ALA A 35 -8.34 -30.97 27.02
CA ALA A 35 -9.39 -30.19 27.64
C ALA A 35 -8.90 -29.80 29.04
N THR A 36 -8.41 -28.57 29.21
CA THR A 36 -8.31 -27.91 30.51
C THR A 36 -8.32 -26.39 30.32
N ALA A 37 -9.51 -25.79 30.38
CA ALA A 37 -9.66 -24.36 30.61
C ALA A 37 -10.78 -24.13 31.64
N CYS A 38 -10.50 -24.45 32.89
CA CYS A 38 -11.07 -23.73 34.02
C CYS A 38 -10.11 -22.59 34.34
N THR A 39 -10.60 -21.34 34.32
CA THR A 39 -10.60 -20.45 35.50
C THR A 39 -10.98 -19.04 35.04
N SER A 40 -12.13 -18.60 35.54
CA SER A 40 -12.57 -17.22 35.61
C SER A 40 -11.64 -16.39 36.49
N GLY A 41 -11.30 -15.19 36.03
CA GLY A 41 -10.65 -14.17 36.86
C GLY A 41 -10.79 -12.79 36.22
N PRO A 42 -11.55 -11.85 36.82
CA PRO A 42 -11.61 -10.47 36.36
C PRO A 42 -10.43 -9.71 36.95
N SER A 43 -9.52 -9.21 36.10
CA SER A 43 -8.49 -8.25 36.53
C SER A 43 -8.70 -6.94 35.80
N SER A 44 -9.39 -6.05 36.50
CA SER A 44 -9.35 -4.62 36.35
C SER A 44 -7.91 -4.11 36.37
N GLN A 45 -7.47 -3.46 35.28
CA GLN A 45 -6.47 -2.41 35.35
C GLN A 45 -7.09 -1.10 34.86
N GLU A 46 -7.70 -0.46 35.85
CA GLU A 46 -7.85 0.98 35.98
C GLU A 46 -6.52 1.68 35.70
N THR A 47 -6.50 2.57 34.70
CA THR A 47 -5.66 3.78 34.77
C THR A 47 -6.59 4.98 34.72
N LYS A 48 -6.90 5.47 35.92
CA LYS A 48 -7.28 6.87 36.17
C LYS A 48 -6.21 7.79 35.59
N ASN A 49 -6.64 8.81 34.85
CA ASN A 49 -6.33 10.23 35.07
C ASN A 49 -6.50 10.99 33.75
N THR A 50 -7.07 12.18 33.69
CA THR A 50 -7.89 12.97 34.60
C THR A 50 -8.51 14.04 33.70
N THR A 51 -9.79 14.30 33.93
CA THR A 51 -10.55 15.45 33.42
C THR A 51 -9.73 16.73 33.58
N ASN A 52 -9.63 17.58 32.57
CA ASN A 52 -9.45 19.02 32.77
C ASN A 52 -9.92 19.77 31.51
N ASN A 53 -11.19 20.17 31.53
CA ASN A 53 -11.64 21.31 30.76
C ASN A 53 -11.14 22.58 31.47
N SER A 54 -10.35 23.40 30.78
CA SER A 54 -10.29 24.84 31.04
C SER A 54 -9.80 25.58 29.77
N PRO A 55 -10.34 26.77 29.45
CA PRO A 55 -10.35 27.33 28.12
C PRO A 55 -9.12 28.21 27.83
N GLY A 56 -8.67 28.21 26.57
CA GLY A 56 -7.73 29.23 26.07
C GLY A 56 -6.45 28.68 25.42
N VAL A 57 -6.47 28.61 24.08
CA VAL A 57 -5.41 28.87 23.10
C VAL A 57 -3.98 28.29 23.33
N SER A 58 -3.54 27.51 22.32
CA SER A 58 -2.15 27.16 21.91
C SER A 58 -1.42 25.97 22.58
N LYS A 59 -1.03 24.96 21.77
CA LYS A 59 0.37 24.51 21.58
C LYS A 59 0.54 23.43 20.48
N VAL A 60 1.62 23.58 19.72
CA VAL A 60 2.17 22.72 18.67
C VAL A 60 2.30 21.26 19.12
N GLN A 61 1.80 20.31 18.31
CA GLN A 61 1.68 18.90 18.66
C GLN A 61 3.01 18.14 18.55
N LYS A 62 3.32 17.35 19.58
CA LYS A 62 4.57 16.66 19.92
C LYS A 62 4.95 15.48 18.99
N PRO A 63 6.24 15.16 18.78
CA PRO A 63 6.75 14.05 17.95
C PRO A 63 6.08 12.68 18.17
N ASP A 64 5.64 12.37 19.39
CA ASP A 64 4.96 11.10 19.71
C ASP A 64 3.66 10.91 18.91
N SER A 65 2.97 12.00 18.57
CA SER A 65 1.73 11.96 17.78
C SER A 65 1.99 11.74 16.29
N LEU A 66 3.04 12.34 15.73
CA LEU A 66 3.37 12.19 14.30
C LEU A 66 3.92 10.80 14.00
N THR A 67 4.68 10.21 14.93
CA THR A 67 5.12 8.80 14.83
C THR A 67 3.94 7.84 14.83
N GLN A 68 2.90 8.10 15.63
CA GLN A 68 1.67 7.30 15.60
C GLN A 68 0.93 7.42 14.26
N VAL A 69 0.81 8.63 13.71
CA VAL A 69 0.22 8.88 12.38
C VAL A 69 1.02 8.15 11.29
N TYR A 70 2.35 8.25 11.34
CA TYR A 70 3.24 7.54 10.41
C TYR A 70 3.03 6.02 10.46
N ASN A 71 2.99 5.44 11.66
CA ASN A 71 2.82 4.01 11.84
C ASN A 71 1.43 3.52 11.41
N LEU A 72 0.38 4.32 11.62
CA LEU A 72 -0.95 4.01 11.08
C LEU A 72 -0.91 3.99 9.55
N GLY A 73 -0.35 5.02 8.92
CA GLY A 73 -0.20 5.10 7.46
C GLY A 73 0.62 3.96 6.88
N LYS A 74 1.71 3.57 7.55
CA LYS A 74 2.53 2.41 7.17
C LYS A 74 1.73 1.13 7.14
N ARG A 75 0.87 0.88 8.15
CA ARG A 75 0.01 -0.31 8.17
C ARG A 75 -0.99 -0.29 7.03
N LEU A 76 -1.66 0.84 6.78
CA LEU A 76 -2.61 1.00 5.68
C LEU A 76 -1.92 0.74 4.32
N TYR A 77 -0.74 1.32 4.12
CA TYR A 77 0.06 1.11 2.92
C TYR A 77 0.43 -0.36 2.73
N ASN A 78 0.96 -1.01 3.77
CA ASN A 78 1.37 -2.41 3.71
C ASN A 78 0.21 -3.35 3.38
N ASN A 79 -0.99 -3.06 3.89
CA ASN A 79 -2.16 -3.91 3.70
C ASN A 79 -2.80 -3.76 2.32
N SER A 80 -2.76 -2.56 1.73
CA SER A 80 -3.58 -2.26 0.54
C SER A 80 -2.82 -1.70 -0.66
N CYS A 81 -1.65 -1.11 -0.45
CA CYS A 81 -0.91 -0.43 -1.51
C CYS A 81 0.34 -1.20 -1.93
N LEU A 82 1.05 -1.80 -0.96
CA LEU A 82 2.29 -2.55 -1.17
C LEU A 82 2.18 -3.68 -2.23
N PRO A 83 1.06 -4.41 -2.38
CA PRO A 83 0.96 -5.43 -3.42
C PRO A 83 1.17 -4.90 -4.84
N CYS A 84 0.89 -3.61 -5.07
CA CYS A 84 0.94 -3.00 -6.40
C CYS A 84 1.92 -1.84 -6.51
N HIS A 85 2.39 -1.28 -5.40
CA HIS A 85 3.21 -0.07 -5.40
C HIS A 85 4.48 -0.24 -4.58
N THR A 86 5.54 0.41 -5.05
CA THR A 86 6.78 0.59 -4.31
C THR A 86 6.82 1.98 -3.68
N THR A 87 7.55 2.11 -2.58
CA THR A 87 7.86 3.41 -2.00
C THR A 87 8.96 4.13 -2.79
N SER A 88 9.67 3.42 -3.68
CA SER A 88 10.72 3.96 -4.54
C SER A 88 10.14 4.53 -5.83
N SER A 89 11.00 4.83 -6.81
CA SER A 89 10.59 5.19 -8.17
C SER A 89 10.38 3.97 -9.07
N GLU A 90 10.58 2.76 -8.54
CA GLU A 90 10.52 1.53 -9.31
C GLU A 90 9.07 1.20 -9.70
N ARG A 91 8.91 0.81 -10.96
CA ARG A 91 7.64 0.39 -11.52
C ARG A 91 7.41 -1.09 -11.25
N THR A 92 6.20 -1.43 -10.78
CA THR A 92 5.75 -2.82 -10.62
C THR A 92 4.40 -2.99 -11.33
N VAL A 93 3.34 -3.36 -10.60
CA VAL A 93 1.96 -3.37 -11.12
C VAL A 93 1.47 -1.94 -11.32
N GLY A 94 1.79 -1.05 -10.37
CA GLY A 94 1.54 0.38 -10.43
C GLY A 94 2.83 1.20 -10.46
N PRO A 95 2.71 2.54 -10.54
CA PRO A 95 3.86 3.44 -10.45
C PRO A 95 4.49 3.44 -9.07
N GLY A 96 5.81 3.64 -9.04
CA GLY A 96 6.53 3.97 -7.81
C GLY A 96 6.04 5.31 -7.22
N LEU A 97 5.85 5.35 -5.91
CA LEU A 97 5.26 6.50 -5.22
C LEU A 97 6.29 7.52 -4.73
N LYS A 98 7.59 7.27 -4.91
CA LYS A 98 8.61 8.28 -4.60
C LYS A 98 8.31 9.56 -5.37
N GLY A 99 8.19 10.66 -4.64
CA GLY A 99 8.01 11.97 -5.22
C GLY A 99 6.60 12.23 -5.79
N ILE A 100 5.55 11.52 -5.33
CA ILE A 100 4.19 11.69 -5.86
C ILE A 100 3.63 13.09 -5.61
N PHE A 101 3.95 13.70 -4.47
CA PHE A 101 3.45 15.03 -4.10
C PHE A 101 4.17 16.20 -4.78
N GLU A 102 5.23 15.90 -5.54
CA GLU A 102 5.90 16.80 -6.48
C GLU A 102 5.31 16.67 -7.88
N ARG A 103 4.54 15.60 -8.17
CA ARG A 103 3.85 15.39 -9.44
C ARG A 103 2.37 15.77 -9.40
N ARG A 104 1.72 15.59 -8.25
CA ARG A 104 0.27 15.77 -8.07
C ARG A 104 -0.05 16.35 -6.71
N SER A 105 -1.11 17.17 -6.64
CA SER A 105 -1.57 17.71 -5.37
C SER A 105 -2.07 16.61 -4.43
N VAL A 106 -2.09 16.91 -3.12
CA VAL A 106 -2.66 16.01 -2.11
C VAL A 106 -4.13 15.70 -2.44
N ASP A 107 -4.90 16.69 -2.89
CA ASP A 107 -6.30 16.56 -3.26
C ASP A 107 -6.50 15.65 -4.47
N TRP A 108 -5.64 15.75 -5.47
CA TRP A 108 -5.66 14.84 -6.63
C TRP A 108 -5.39 13.41 -6.21
N VAL A 109 -4.36 13.17 -5.38
CA VAL A 109 -4.01 11.84 -4.90
C VAL A 109 -5.15 11.24 -4.05
N MET A 110 -5.81 12.05 -3.22
CA MET A 110 -7.00 11.63 -2.47
C MET A 110 -8.13 11.17 -3.40
N ARG A 111 -8.47 11.98 -4.42
CA ARG A 111 -9.50 11.62 -5.41
C ARG A 111 -9.13 10.35 -6.18
N TRP A 112 -7.86 10.18 -6.53
CA TRP A 112 -7.36 9.00 -7.23
C TRP A 112 -7.51 7.73 -6.40
N ILE A 113 -7.11 7.76 -5.14
CA ILE A 113 -7.26 6.63 -4.20
C ILE A 113 -8.75 6.28 -4.01
N HIS A 114 -9.61 7.29 -3.97
CA HIS A 114 -11.05 7.09 -3.84
C HIS A 114 -11.69 6.45 -5.06
N ASN A 115 -11.40 6.97 -6.26
CA ASN A 115 -11.98 6.44 -7.50
C ASN A 115 -11.19 6.91 -8.74
N SER A 116 -10.09 6.22 -9.04
CA SER A 116 -9.29 6.48 -10.25
C SER A 116 -10.10 6.32 -11.54
N GLN A 117 -11.03 5.36 -11.60
CA GLN A 117 -11.86 5.12 -12.79
C GLN A 117 -12.81 6.28 -13.09
N LYS A 118 -13.36 6.93 -12.07
CA LYS A 118 -14.14 8.15 -12.27
C LYS A 118 -13.28 9.27 -12.86
N MET A 119 -12.05 9.46 -12.37
CA MET A 119 -11.15 10.49 -12.91
C MET A 119 -10.78 10.21 -14.37
N ILE A 120 -10.58 8.94 -14.72
CA ILE A 120 -10.35 8.52 -16.11
C ILE A 120 -11.59 8.79 -16.98
N ALA A 121 -12.77 8.42 -16.50
CA ALA A 121 -14.04 8.64 -17.23
C ALA A 121 -14.39 10.12 -17.40
N ASP A 122 -14.09 10.95 -16.38
CA ASP A 122 -14.25 12.40 -16.43
C ASP A 122 -13.20 13.09 -17.34
N GLY A 123 -12.23 12.34 -17.86
CA GLY A 123 -11.25 12.82 -18.83
C GLY A 123 -10.05 13.57 -18.24
N ASP A 124 -9.71 13.36 -16.96
CA ASP A 124 -8.49 13.95 -16.38
C ASP A 124 -7.27 13.51 -17.22
N PRO A 125 -6.50 14.44 -17.82
CA PRO A 125 -5.52 14.11 -18.85
C PRO A 125 -4.39 13.23 -18.31
N TYR A 126 -4.06 13.36 -17.02
CA TYR A 126 -3.02 12.54 -16.40
C TYR A 126 -3.53 11.19 -15.96
N ALA A 127 -4.76 11.14 -15.42
CA ALA A 127 -5.44 9.89 -15.12
C ALA A 127 -5.52 9.01 -16.38
N VAL A 128 -5.97 9.59 -17.51
CA VAL A 128 -6.09 8.91 -18.80
C VAL A 128 -4.71 8.47 -19.32
N LYS A 129 -3.70 9.36 -19.29
CA LYS A 129 -2.33 9.02 -19.70
C LYS A 129 -1.79 7.85 -18.87
N LEU A 130 -1.91 7.93 -17.54
CA LEU A 130 -1.39 6.93 -16.62
C LEU A 130 -2.11 5.59 -16.83
N TYR A 131 -3.43 5.59 -17.00
CA TYR A 131 -4.19 4.37 -17.26
C TYR A 131 -3.72 3.67 -18.54
N ASN A 132 -3.51 4.41 -19.63
CA ASN A 132 -2.99 3.86 -20.87
C ASN A 132 -1.55 3.34 -20.73
N GLU A 133 -0.69 4.08 -20.02
CA GLU A 133 0.70 3.68 -19.74
C GLU A 133 0.79 2.38 -18.91
N TYR A 134 -0.24 2.07 -18.13
CA TYR A 134 -0.33 0.85 -17.30
C TYR A 134 -1.24 -0.21 -17.92
N ASN A 135 -1.30 -0.28 -19.26
CA ASN A 135 -2.06 -1.29 -20.01
C ASN A 135 -3.53 -1.36 -19.60
N LYS A 136 -4.12 -0.22 -19.21
CA LYS A 136 -5.50 -0.12 -18.76
C LYS A 136 -5.80 -0.98 -17.52
N THR A 137 -4.78 -1.23 -16.70
CA THR A 137 -4.94 -1.91 -15.40
C THR A 137 -5.69 -0.99 -14.45
N ALA A 138 -6.81 -1.48 -13.90
CA ALA A 138 -7.62 -0.72 -12.95
C ALA A 138 -7.00 -0.77 -11.55
N MET A 139 -6.80 0.41 -10.94
CA MET A 139 -6.50 0.49 -9.51
C MET A 139 -7.80 0.32 -8.70
N GLN A 140 -7.74 -0.51 -7.66
CA GLN A 140 -8.86 -0.68 -6.73
C GLN A 140 -9.19 0.65 -6.04
N SER A 141 -10.47 0.87 -5.76
CA SER A 141 -10.97 2.06 -5.06
C SER A 141 -10.97 1.83 -3.56
N PHE A 142 -10.49 2.80 -2.78
CA PHE A 142 -10.43 2.72 -1.32
C PHE A 142 -11.23 3.85 -0.66
N SER A 143 -12.07 3.50 0.31
CA SER A 143 -12.97 4.44 1.00
C SER A 143 -12.36 5.01 2.29
N TYR A 144 -11.06 5.28 2.32
CA TYR A 144 -10.39 5.87 3.49
C TYR A 144 -10.89 7.28 3.77
N LYS A 145 -11.23 7.60 5.02
CA LYS A 145 -11.74 8.93 5.40
C LYS A 145 -10.96 9.50 6.58
N GLY A 146 -10.99 10.83 6.71
CA GLY A 146 -10.46 11.54 7.87
C GLY A 146 -9.04 11.11 8.22
N LYS A 147 -8.87 10.54 9.41
CA LYS A 147 -7.57 10.16 9.98
C LYS A 147 -6.83 9.11 9.15
N ASP A 148 -7.53 8.14 8.56
CA ASP A 148 -6.89 7.05 7.82
C ASP A 148 -6.31 7.54 6.50
N MET A 149 -7.07 8.35 5.76
CA MET A 149 -6.57 8.98 4.52
C MET A 149 -5.38 9.88 4.84
N HIS A 150 -5.50 10.73 5.87
CA HIS A 150 -4.40 11.60 6.29
C HIS A 150 -3.15 10.81 6.67
N ALA A 151 -3.29 9.74 7.45
CA ALA A 151 -2.18 8.90 7.87
C ALA A 151 -1.50 8.21 6.68
N LEU A 152 -2.27 7.67 5.74
CA LEU A 152 -1.75 7.04 4.53
C LEU A 152 -0.91 8.02 3.71
N LEU A 153 -1.45 9.21 3.41
CA LEU A 153 -0.74 10.23 2.65
C LEU A 153 0.50 10.73 3.41
N PHE A 154 0.38 10.91 4.73
CA PHE A 154 1.49 11.30 5.58
C PHE A 154 2.62 10.28 5.53
N TYR A 155 2.31 8.98 5.56
CA TYR A 155 3.30 7.93 5.38
C TYR A 155 3.98 8.00 4.01
N ILE A 156 3.19 8.10 2.91
CA ILE A 156 3.73 8.18 1.55
C ILE A 156 4.67 9.39 1.39
N ALA A 157 4.34 10.53 2.00
CA ALA A 157 5.16 11.74 1.96
C ALA A 157 6.49 11.60 2.74
N ASN A 158 6.55 10.67 3.70
CA ASN A 158 7.63 10.61 4.67
C ASN A 158 8.48 9.32 4.64
N VAL A 159 8.05 8.29 3.91
CA VAL A 159 8.63 6.92 4.00
C VAL A 159 10.11 6.80 3.64
N ASN A 160 10.66 7.70 2.82
CA ASN A 160 12.07 7.64 2.40
C ASN A 160 12.89 8.85 2.86
N ARG A 161 12.53 9.44 4.01
CA ARG A 161 13.20 10.63 4.52
C ARG A 161 14.46 10.34 5.34
N GLY A 162 14.68 9.08 5.72
CA GLY A 162 15.76 8.71 6.64
C GLY A 162 15.59 9.42 7.98
N ASP A 163 16.66 10.01 8.49
CA ASP A 163 16.67 10.73 9.78
C ASP A 163 16.09 12.15 9.69
N LYS A 164 15.68 12.60 8.50
CA LYS A 164 15.09 13.93 8.33
C LYS A 164 13.73 14.01 9.05
N PRO A 165 13.42 15.13 9.72
CA PRO A 165 12.11 15.32 10.33
C PRO A 165 10.96 15.12 9.34
N TYR A 166 9.83 14.63 9.87
CA TYR A 166 8.60 14.51 9.09
C TYR A 166 8.12 15.87 8.60
N ILE A 167 7.61 15.89 7.38
CA ILE A 167 6.89 17.03 6.79
C ILE A 167 5.40 16.75 6.89
N SER A 168 4.65 17.75 7.36
CA SER A 168 3.19 17.74 7.39
C SER A 168 2.60 18.01 6.01
N LEU A 169 1.41 17.49 5.71
CA LEU A 169 0.82 17.56 4.36
C LEU A 169 0.57 18.99 3.89
N ASP A 170 0.30 19.92 4.81
CA ASP A 170 0.11 21.36 4.53
C ASP A 170 1.39 22.07 4.05
N LYS A 171 2.57 21.45 4.28
CA LYS A 171 3.87 21.98 3.88
C LYS A 171 4.38 21.38 2.56
N LEU A 172 3.62 20.49 1.93
CA LEU A 172 3.97 19.93 0.63
C LEU A 172 3.79 20.97 -0.49
N PRO A 173 4.49 20.82 -1.63
CA PRO A 173 4.32 21.72 -2.77
C PRO A 173 2.84 21.81 -3.18
N ARG A 174 2.35 23.05 -3.35
CA ARG A 174 1.00 23.28 -3.86
C ARG A 174 1.02 23.25 -5.39
N ILE A 175 0.63 22.11 -5.93
CA ILE A 175 0.45 21.90 -7.37
C ILE A 175 -0.99 22.28 -7.71
N LYS A 176 -1.17 23.08 -8.77
CA LYS A 176 -2.49 23.30 -9.37
C LYS A 176 -2.69 22.20 -10.40
N ASP A 177 -3.72 21.38 -10.19
CA ASP A 177 -4.11 20.33 -11.14
C ASP A 177 -5.06 20.87 -12.22
#